data_AF-A0A5N7ZL45-F1
#
_entry.id   AF-A0A5N7ZL45-F1
#
_cell.length_a   1.000
_cell.length_b   1.000
_cell.length_c   1.000
_cell.angle_alpha   90.00
_cell.angle_beta   90.00
_cell.angle_gamma   90.00
#
_symmetry.space_group_name_H-M   'P 1'
#
loop_
_entity.id
_entity.type
_entity.pdbx_description
1 polymer ?
#
loop_
_entity_poly.entity_id
_entity_poly.type
_entity_poly.pdbx_seq_one_letter_code
_entity_poly.pdbx_strand_id
1 'polypeptide(L)'
;IAMIAGMLPMAIGHGESGEQVSPLGRAVIGGLLFSTFTVLVILPVIFAWVMGKTGTQSVSLDPEDKESKHYIAALAQTDEK
;
A
#
# COMPACT_ATOMS: atom_id res chain seq x y z
N ILE A 1 7.01 -7.08 -13.01
CA ILE A 1 7.99 -8.00 -13.67
C ILE A 1 7.85 -7.99 -15.19
N ALA A 2 6.63 -8.10 -15.75
CA ALA A 2 6.39 -8.02 -17.20
C ALA A 2 7.01 -6.79 -17.89
N MET A 3 6.91 -5.61 -17.26
CA MET A 3 7.51 -4.37 -17.79
C MET A 3 9.05 -4.41 -17.78
N ILE A 4 9.67 -4.99 -16.75
CA ILE A 4 11.14 -5.16 -16.70
C ILE A 4 11.59 -6.12 -17.82
N ALA A 5 10.87 -7.23 -18.02
CA ALA A 5 11.16 -8.19 -19.08
C ALA A 5 11.00 -7.57 -20.48
N GLY A 6 9.96 -6.77 -20.70
CA GLY A 6 9.75 -6.06 -21.98
C GLY A 6 10.79 -4.99 -22.29
N MET A 7 11.35 -4.34 -21.26
CA MET A 7 12.41 -3.32 -21.42
C MET A 7 13.82 -3.91 -21.46
N LEU A 8 13.99 -5.19 -21.13
CA LEU A 8 15.28 -5.88 -21.09
C LEU A 8 16.07 -5.82 -22.42
N PRO A 9 15.47 -6.14 -23.60
CA PRO A 9 16.20 -6.05 -24.87
C PRO A 9 16.63 -4.61 -25.20
N MET A 10 15.80 -3.62 -24.88
CA MET A 10 16.16 -2.20 -25.05
C MET A 10 17.30 -1.78 -24.11
N ALA A 11 17.30 -2.23 -22.85
CA ALA A 11 18.34 -1.91 -21.87
C ALA A 11 19.72 -2.49 -22.20
N ILE A 12 19.75 -3.61 -22.93
CA ILE A 12 20.98 -4.23 -23.48
C ILE A 12 21.55 -3.37 -24.62
N GLY A 13 20.73 -2.57 -25.31
CA GLY A 13 21.18 -1.64 -26.34
C GLY A 13 21.55 -2.30 -27.66
N HIS A 14 20.87 -3.40 -28.03
CA HIS A 14 21.11 -4.09 -29.29
C HIS A 14 20.42 -3.36 -30.47
N GLY A 15 21.18 -2.83 -31.42
CA GLY A 15 20.69 -2.17 -32.64
C GLY A 15 21.29 -0.77 -32.89
N GLU A 16 21.10 -0.22 -34.10
CA GLU A 16 21.67 1.06 -34.55
C GLU A 16 21.29 2.28 -33.68
N SER A 17 20.20 2.20 -32.91
CA SER A 17 19.76 3.25 -31.97
C SER A 17 20.00 2.90 -30.50
N GLY A 18 20.70 1.80 -30.21
CA GLY A 18 20.89 1.22 -28.88
C GLY A 18 21.57 2.15 -27.88
N GLU A 19 22.48 3.00 -28.34
CA GLU A 19 23.24 3.92 -27.47
C GLU A 19 22.36 5.03 -26.87
N GLN A 20 21.33 5.47 -27.59
CA GLN A 20 20.37 6.47 -27.09
C GLN A 20 19.21 5.86 -26.29
N VAL A 21 18.76 4.65 -26.63
CA VAL A 21 17.58 4.04 -26.00
C VAL A 21 17.92 3.14 -24.80
N SER A 22 19.15 2.63 -24.72
CA SER A 22 19.58 1.79 -23.59
C SER A 22 19.63 2.52 -22.24
N PRO A 23 20.01 3.81 -22.14
CA PRO A 23 19.95 4.55 -20.87
C PRO A 23 18.53 4.66 -20.34
N LEU A 24 17.54 4.86 -21.21
CA LEU A 24 16.13 4.93 -20.84
C LEU A 24 15.64 3.59 -20.26
N GLY A 25 15.95 2.48 -20.94
CA GLY A 25 15.60 1.14 -20.46
C GLY A 25 16.19 0.83 -19.09
N ARG A 26 17.46 1.18 -18.87
CA ARG A 26 18.15 1.00 -17.58
C ARG A 26 17.51 1.84 -16.47
N ALA A 27 17.17 3.10 -16.74
CA ALA A 27 16.53 3.99 -15.78
C ALA A 27 15.17 3.44 -15.32
N VAL A 28 14.35 2.94 -16.25
CA VAL A 28 13.04 2.34 -15.92
C VAL A 28 13.19 1.07 -15.09
N ILE A 29 14.08 0.16 -15.48
CA ILE A 29 14.31 -1.09 -14.73
C ILE A 29 14.77 -0.77 -13.30
N GLY A 30 15.74 0.13 -13.14
CA GLY A 30 16.23 0.54 -11.82
C GLY A 30 15.13 1.17 -10.96
N GLY A 31 14.34 2.08 -11.54
CA GLY A 31 13.22 2.73 -10.85
C GLY A 31 12.15 1.75 -10.39
N LEU A 32 11.81 0.76 -11.23
CA LEU A 32 10.82 -0.26 -10.89
C LEU A 32 11.31 -1.23 -9.81
N LEU A 33 12.59 -1.60 -9.83
CA LEU A 33 13.19 -2.42 -8.76
C LEU A 33 13.18 -1.66 -7.44
N PHE A 34 13.62 -0.40 -7.45
CA PHE A 34 13.62 0.45 -6.26
C PHE A 34 12.20 0.72 -5.74
N SER A 35 11.24 0.95 -6.63
CA SER A 35 9.82 1.14 -6.28
C SER A 35 9.23 -0.12 -5.63
N THR A 36 9.55 -1.30 -6.17
CA THR A 36 9.11 -2.57 -5.57
C THR A 36 9.64 -2.73 -4.16
N PHE A 37 10.94 -2.46 -3.94
CA PHE A 37 11.54 -2.48 -2.61
C PHE A 37 10.89 -1.45 -1.67
N THR A 38 10.65 -0.25 -2.18
CA THR A 38 9.99 0.85 -1.44
C THR A 38 8.59 0.45 -0.99
N VAL A 39 7.79 -0.15 -1.86
CA VAL A 39 6.42 -0.60 -1.53
C VAL A 39 6.43 -1.74 -0.52
N LEU A 40 7.42 -2.64 -0.56
CA LEU A 40 7.50 -3.75 0.39
C LEU A 40 8.05 -3.34 1.77
N VAL A 41 8.89 -2.29 1.84
CA VAL A 41 9.58 -1.90 3.09
C VAL A 41 9.12 -0.55 3.61
N ILE A 42 9.22 0.49 2.78
CA ILE A 42 8.95 1.87 3.21
C ILE A 42 7.44 2.07 3.43
N LEU A 43 6.60 1.55 2.54
CA LEU A 43 5.15 1.69 2.67
C LEU A 43 4.60 1.11 3.99
N PRO A 44 4.91 -0.14 4.41
CA PRO A 44 4.39 -0.65 5.69
C PRO A 44 4.96 0.10 6.89
N VAL A 45 6.21 0.57 6.84
CA VAL A 45 6.81 1.38 7.93
C VAL A 45 6.04 2.69 8.09
N ILE A 46 5.78 3.40 6.99
CA ILE A 46 4.99 4.63 7.02
C ILE A 46 3.57 4.34 7.47
N PHE A 47 2.95 3.28 6.95
CA PHE A 47 1.59 2.89 7.32
C PHE A 47 1.47 2.60 8.83
N ALA A 48 2.40 1.83 9.39
CA ALA A 48 2.43 1.55 10.83
C ALA A 48 2.67 2.82 11.66
N TRP A 49 3.51 3.73 11.19
CA TRP A 49 3.76 5.00 11.87
C TRP A 49 2.53 5.91 11.88
N VAL A 50 1.78 5.96 10.78
CA VAL A 50 0.54 6.74 10.67
C VAL A 50 -0.59 6.09 11.46
N MET A 51 -0.86 4.79 11.25
CA MET A 51 -1.93 4.05 11.95
C MET A 51 -1.66 3.90 13.44
N GLY A 52 -0.40 3.86 13.89
CA GLY A 52 -0.07 3.83 15.31
C GLY A 52 -0.55 5.07 16.09
N LYS A 53 -0.86 6.17 15.39
CA LYS A 53 -1.47 7.37 15.97
C LYS A 53 -3.00 7.39 15.87
N THR A 54 -3.60 6.47 15.13
CA THR A 54 -5.05 6.36 14.98
C THR A 54 -5.58 5.49 16.12
N GLY A 55 -6.53 6.02 16.91
CA GLY A 55 -7.15 5.24 17.99
C GLY A 55 -7.93 4.05 17.43
N THR A 56 -7.86 2.90 18.10
CA THR A 56 -8.61 1.66 17.76
C THR A 56 -10.10 1.75 18.13
N GLN A 57 -10.64 2.95 18.29
CA GLN A 57 -12.01 3.16 18.72
C GLN A 57 -12.97 2.67 17.63
N SER A 58 -13.96 1.88 18.03
CA SER A 58 -15.00 1.44 17.10
C SER A 58 -15.73 2.65 16.52
N VAL A 59 -15.90 2.65 15.19
CA VAL A 59 -16.66 3.65 14.44
C VAL A 59 -18.12 3.19 14.28
N SER A 60 -18.52 2.11 14.95
CA SER A 60 -19.91 1.67 14.94
C SER A 60 -20.81 2.77 15.52
N LEU A 61 -21.92 3.00 14.82
CA LEU A 61 -23.02 3.83 15.29
C LEU A 61 -24.09 3.00 16.03
N ASP A 62 -23.78 1.73 16.26
CA ASP A 62 -24.66 0.80 16.93
C ASP A 62 -24.69 1.15 18.44
N PRO A 63 -25.85 1.59 18.98
CA PRO A 63 -25.96 1.92 20.39
C PRO A 63 -25.95 0.69 21.30
N GLU A 64 -26.00 -0.53 20.77
CA GLU A 64 -25.93 -1.76 21.58
C GLU A 64 -24.52 -2.38 21.61
N ASP A 65 -23.63 -1.91 20.75
CA ASP A 65 -22.23 -2.34 20.69
C ASP A 65 -21.41 -1.72 21.83
N LYS A 66 -20.91 -2.57 22.74
CA LYS A 66 -20.13 -2.20 23.92
C LYS A 66 -18.80 -1.52 23.58
N GLU A 67 -18.26 -1.77 22.39
CA GLU A 67 -17.00 -1.17 21.93
C GLU A 67 -17.23 0.21 21.27
N SER A 68 -18.49 0.62 21.06
CA SER A 68 -18.86 1.87 20.42
C SER A 68 -18.90 3.05 21.38
N LYS A 69 -18.57 4.25 20.89
CA LYS A 69 -18.73 5.51 21.64
C LYS A 69 -20.19 5.83 21.95
N HIS A 70 -21.12 5.19 21.24
CA HIS A 70 -22.55 5.46 21.31
C HIS A 70 -23.30 4.41 22.13
N TYR A 71 -22.59 3.56 22.87
CA TYR A 71 -23.19 2.51 23.68
C TYR A 71 -24.20 3.06 24.70
N ILE A 72 -25.42 2.52 24.65
CA ILE A 72 -26.53 2.79 25.56
C ILE A 72 -26.91 1.48 26.23
N ALA A 73 -26.45 1.30 27.47
CA ALA A 73 -26.71 0.08 28.26
C ALA A 73 -28.21 -0.21 28.49
N ALA A 74 -29.08 0.80 28.37
CA ALA A 74 -30.53 0.63 28.54
C ALA A 74 -31.21 -0.11 27.37
N LEU A 75 -30.68 0.01 26.14
CA LEU A 75 -31.25 -0.66 24.96
C LEU A 75 -30.88 -2.14 24.95
N ALA A 76 -29.62 -2.46 25.23
CA ALA A 76 -29.13 -3.84 25.31
C ALA A 76 -29.87 -4.71 26.36
N GLN A 77 -30.45 -4.10 27.40
CA GLN A 77 -31.23 -4.80 28.43
C GLN A 77 -32.70 -5.02 28.04
N THR A 78 -33.19 -4.34 27.01
CA THR A 78 -34.59 -4.41 26.57
C THR A 78 -34.85 -5.61 25.67
N ASP A 79 -33.86 -6.03 24.87
CA ASP A 79 -33.94 -7.22 24.01
C ASP A 79 -33.57 -8.55 24.71
N GLU A 80 -32.92 -8.50 25.88
CA GLU A 80 -32.58 -9.71 26.66
C GLU A 80 -33.76 -10.23 27.53
N LYS A 81 -34.89 -9.50 27.60
CA LYS A 81 -36.11 -9.90 28.31
C LYS A 81 -37.22 -10.35 27.37
#